data_AF-A0A444WAB1-F1
#
_entry.id   AF-A0A444WAB1-F1
#
_cell.length_a   1.000
_cell.length_b   1.000
_cell.length_c   1.000
_cell.angle_alpha   90.00
_cell.angle_beta   90.00
_cell.angle_gamma   90.00
#
_symmetry.space_group_name_H-M   'P 1'
#
loop_
_entity.id
_entity.type
_entity.pdbx_description
1 polymer ?
#
loop_
_entity_poly.entity_id
_entity_poly.type
_entity_poly.pdbx_seq_one_letter_code
_entity_poly.pdbx_strand_id
1 'polypeptide(L)'
;MTAQTARVQVIHNCADLAAQTVDVYLNGTILLDDFAFRTATPFVDAPASEAISIVVAPGDSSSAADGIYTLNTTLTENETYILVANGIVSSTGYSPNQPFELSVFSGARETALSAGTDILVNHGATDAPAVDAVETSVPAGTVVNDLSYPSFSSGYLELATADYTLDVTDQTGMTVVASYQVPLASLNLEGAALTVLASGFLDPSMNSEGPAFGLWVATAEGGDLIELPLANQTARVQVLHNAADLAAQTVDVYLNETLLLDDFAFRTASPFVDAPAGEEITLSIAPSTSNSVEDNIFSVNVTLEANEKYIVVANGIVSDSGYSPSQPFGLFVYPMARETATMETNTDILVFHGATDAPTVDVQAVGAGTIVDDLQYSNFNDYLELPTADYIISIATADGETIVASYQAPLSTLDLEGQSLTVLASGFLDPSANSDGPSFGLWAATSAGGAMLELPLTTLNTNEFETKRISVYPNPAADNITITGYDFTANLTHRVYDAFGRQVVNTTGNTIDVSGLSEGIYIVKSTNGSTTSEQKIIVKR
;
A
#
# COMPACT_ATOMS: atom_id res chain seq x y z
N MET A 1 23.34 -42.86 -46.10
CA MET A 1 22.35 -41.82 -46.39
C MET A 1 22.25 -40.99 -45.13
N THR A 2 22.44 -39.68 -45.20
CA THR A 2 22.13 -38.79 -44.08
C THR A 2 20.63 -38.91 -43.80
N ALA A 3 20.24 -39.02 -42.53
CA ALA A 3 18.83 -38.98 -42.17
C ALA A 3 18.24 -37.64 -42.65
N GLN A 4 17.03 -37.67 -43.21
CA GLN A 4 16.32 -36.46 -43.59
C GLN A 4 15.80 -35.81 -42.31
N THR A 5 16.09 -34.52 -42.11
CA THR A 5 15.69 -33.81 -40.90
C THR A 5 14.81 -32.59 -41.21
N ALA A 6 14.00 -32.23 -40.22
CA ALA A 6 13.30 -30.97 -40.08
C ALA A 6 13.83 -30.26 -38.82
N ARG A 7 13.62 -28.96 -38.69
CA ARG A 7 13.98 -28.21 -37.46
C ARG A 7 12.73 -27.95 -36.64
N VAL A 8 12.77 -28.21 -35.34
CA VAL A 8 11.59 -28.12 -34.46
C VAL A 8 11.95 -27.40 -33.16
N GLN A 9 11.11 -26.43 -32.78
CA GLN A 9 11.07 -25.88 -31.43
C GLN A 9 9.78 -26.36 -30.74
N VAL A 10 9.89 -26.81 -29.49
CA VAL A 10 8.75 -27.17 -28.65
C VAL A 10 8.63 -26.17 -27.52
N ILE A 11 7.41 -25.71 -27.24
CA ILE A 11 7.09 -24.73 -26.19
C ILE A 11 6.04 -25.32 -25.28
N HIS A 12 6.26 -25.28 -23.96
CA HIS A 12 5.29 -25.74 -22.98
C HIS A 12 4.44 -24.58 -22.44
N ASN A 13 3.16 -24.54 -22.82
CA ASN A 13 2.24 -23.47 -22.47
C ASN A 13 0.95 -23.94 -21.76
N CYS A 14 0.83 -25.23 -21.47
CA CYS A 14 -0.25 -25.81 -20.67
C CYS A 14 -0.13 -25.34 -19.22
N ALA A 15 -1.06 -24.49 -18.79
CA ALA A 15 -1.08 -23.87 -17.47
C ALA A 15 -1.72 -24.75 -16.38
N ASP A 16 -2.15 -25.97 -16.71
CA ASP A 16 -2.70 -26.90 -15.74
C ASP A 16 -1.66 -27.25 -14.66
N LEU A 17 -2.01 -27.11 -13.39
CA LEU A 17 -1.15 -27.44 -12.25
C LEU A 17 -0.70 -28.92 -12.24
N ALA A 18 -1.45 -29.83 -12.85
CA ALA A 18 -1.05 -31.24 -12.99
C ALA A 18 -0.01 -31.47 -14.11
N ALA A 19 0.24 -30.48 -14.96
CA ALA A 19 1.21 -30.51 -16.05
C ALA A 19 2.25 -29.38 -15.91
N GLN A 20 2.67 -29.04 -14.68
CA GLN A 20 3.76 -28.08 -14.46
C GLN A 20 5.10 -28.59 -15.01
N THR A 21 5.28 -29.91 -15.02
CA THR A 21 6.31 -30.58 -15.80
C THR A 21 5.69 -31.72 -16.59
N VAL A 22 6.23 -31.97 -17.78
CA VAL A 22 5.85 -33.09 -18.65
C VAL A 22 7.09 -33.75 -19.25
N ASP A 23 6.99 -35.04 -19.53
CA ASP A 23 8.00 -35.74 -20.32
C ASP A 23 7.56 -35.78 -21.78
N VAL A 24 8.52 -35.60 -22.69
CA VAL A 24 8.27 -35.66 -24.14
C VAL A 24 9.07 -36.81 -24.73
N TYR A 25 8.38 -37.78 -25.33
CA TYR A 25 8.96 -38.93 -25.99
C TYR A 25 8.84 -38.80 -27.51
N LEU A 26 9.93 -39.09 -28.23
CA LEU A 26 9.97 -39.22 -29.68
C LEU A 26 10.17 -40.69 -30.06
N ASN A 27 9.21 -41.26 -30.79
CA ASN A 27 9.21 -42.67 -31.19
C ASN A 27 9.44 -43.65 -30.02
N GLY A 28 8.88 -43.30 -28.85
CA GLY A 28 8.98 -44.09 -27.62
C GLY A 28 10.26 -43.90 -26.81
N THR A 29 11.20 -43.07 -27.26
CA THR A 29 12.41 -42.71 -26.50
C THR A 29 12.24 -41.33 -25.88
N ILE A 30 12.61 -41.15 -24.62
CA ILE A 30 12.53 -39.85 -23.95
C ILE A 30 13.45 -38.84 -24.65
N LEU A 31 12.90 -37.67 -24.97
CA LEU A 31 13.58 -36.56 -25.63
C LEU A 31 13.77 -35.40 -24.66
N LEU A 32 12.72 -35.05 -23.92
CA LEU A 32 12.73 -34.05 -22.85
C LEU A 32 12.21 -34.70 -21.58
N ASP A 33 12.95 -34.53 -20.49
CA ASP A 33 12.67 -35.06 -19.15
C ASP A 33 12.37 -33.86 -18.25
N ASP A 34 11.26 -33.88 -17.52
CA ASP A 34 10.78 -32.76 -16.70
C ASP A 34 10.71 -31.42 -17.45
N PHE A 35 10.20 -31.43 -18.69
CA PHE A 35 10.01 -30.20 -19.47
C PHE A 35 9.00 -29.30 -18.76
N ALA A 36 9.44 -28.11 -18.32
CA ALA A 36 8.66 -27.26 -17.42
C ALA A 36 7.73 -26.29 -18.15
N PHE A 37 6.59 -25.97 -17.54
CA PHE A 37 5.68 -24.90 -17.99
C PHE A 37 6.42 -23.57 -18.17
N ARG A 38 6.05 -22.80 -19.21
CA ARG A 38 6.72 -21.56 -19.63
C ARG A 38 8.21 -21.73 -19.92
N THR A 39 8.55 -22.83 -20.57
CA THR A 39 9.87 -23.02 -21.19
C THR A 39 9.75 -23.48 -22.64
N ALA A 40 10.83 -23.28 -23.39
CA ALA A 40 10.96 -23.70 -24.77
C ALA A 40 12.29 -24.42 -25.01
N THR A 41 12.32 -25.35 -25.96
CA THR A 41 13.59 -25.89 -26.47
C THR A 41 14.26 -24.90 -27.43
N PRO A 42 15.58 -24.96 -27.64
CA PRO A 42 16.14 -24.46 -28.89
C PRO A 42 15.53 -25.20 -30.08
N PHE A 43 15.70 -24.67 -31.29
CA PHE A 43 15.40 -25.45 -32.50
C PHE A 43 16.34 -26.65 -32.63
N VAL A 44 15.80 -27.86 -32.64
CA VAL A 44 16.54 -29.14 -32.75
C VAL A 44 16.21 -29.88 -34.04
N ASP A 45 17.09 -30.77 -34.47
CA ASP A 45 16.83 -31.69 -35.59
C ASP A 45 15.81 -32.76 -35.18
N ALA A 46 14.77 -32.95 -35.99
CA ALA A 46 13.79 -34.01 -35.86
C ALA A 46 13.75 -34.86 -37.15
N PRO A 47 13.46 -36.18 -37.08
CA PRO A 47 13.32 -37.01 -38.27
C PRO A 47 12.21 -36.51 -39.20
N ALA A 48 12.49 -36.50 -40.50
CA ALA A 48 11.57 -36.04 -41.54
C ALA A 48 11.38 -37.09 -42.65
N SER A 49 10.31 -36.93 -43.43
CA SER A 49 9.87 -37.85 -44.49
C SER A 49 9.55 -39.28 -44.01
N GLU A 50 9.42 -39.47 -42.70
CA GLU A 50 8.96 -40.70 -42.08
C GLU A 50 7.89 -40.41 -41.01
N ALA A 51 7.10 -41.42 -40.68
CA ALA A 51 6.11 -41.30 -39.62
C ALA A 51 6.82 -41.24 -38.26
N ILE A 52 6.56 -40.19 -37.51
CA ILE A 52 7.02 -40.01 -36.13
C ILE A 52 5.83 -39.98 -35.17
N SER A 53 6.09 -40.39 -33.94
CA SER A 53 5.16 -40.35 -32.82
C SER A 53 5.76 -39.49 -31.72
N ILE A 54 5.09 -38.39 -31.39
CA ILE A 54 5.44 -37.51 -30.26
C ILE A 54 4.42 -37.79 -29.16
N VAL A 55 4.89 -38.26 -28.02
CA VAL A 55 4.04 -38.52 -26.85
C VAL A 55 4.41 -37.55 -25.74
N VAL A 56 3.43 -36.82 -25.23
CA VAL A 56 3.56 -36.04 -24.01
C VAL A 56 3.00 -36.89 -22.87
N ALA A 57 3.75 -37.04 -21.79
CA ALA A 57 3.39 -37.78 -20.59
C ALA A 57 3.57 -36.89 -19.35
N PRO A 58 2.99 -37.24 -18.19
CA PRO A 58 3.27 -36.55 -16.93
C PRO A 58 4.77 -36.55 -16.62
N GLY A 59 5.29 -35.55 -15.90
CA GLY A 59 6.73 -35.47 -15.57
C GLY A 59 7.25 -36.59 -14.65
N ASP A 60 6.38 -37.42 -14.09
CA ASP A 60 6.77 -38.62 -13.33
C ASP A 60 6.65 -39.91 -14.16
N SER A 61 6.56 -39.80 -15.49
CA SER A 61 6.32 -40.94 -16.36
C SER A 61 7.48 -41.93 -16.38
N SER A 62 7.16 -43.21 -16.55
CA SER A 62 8.16 -44.27 -16.68
C SER A 62 8.46 -44.61 -18.15
N SER A 63 7.52 -44.29 -19.05
CA SER A 63 7.64 -44.50 -20.48
C SER A 63 6.56 -43.74 -21.26
N ALA A 64 6.70 -43.72 -22.59
CA ALA A 64 5.67 -43.24 -23.52
C ALA A 64 4.30 -43.96 -23.38
N ALA A 65 4.20 -45.09 -22.68
CA ALA A 65 2.91 -45.74 -22.43
C ALA A 65 2.03 -44.98 -21.42
N ASP A 66 2.64 -44.10 -20.62
CA ASP A 66 1.96 -43.25 -19.63
C ASP A 66 1.43 -41.94 -20.26
N GLY A 67 1.48 -41.84 -21.59
CA GLY A 67 1.17 -40.63 -22.35
C GLY A 67 -0.24 -40.07 -22.10
N ILE A 68 -0.31 -38.76 -21.91
CA ILE A 68 -1.55 -37.98 -21.85
C ILE A 68 -1.99 -37.51 -23.24
N TYR A 69 -1.06 -37.36 -24.19
CA TYR A 69 -1.36 -36.97 -25.57
C TYR A 69 -0.34 -37.56 -26.55
N THR A 70 -0.82 -37.96 -27.73
CA THR A 70 0.02 -38.53 -28.79
C THR A 70 -0.26 -37.85 -30.13
N LEU A 71 0.75 -37.21 -30.70
CA LEU A 71 0.74 -36.69 -32.07
C LEU A 71 1.51 -37.65 -32.98
N ASN A 72 0.80 -38.27 -33.93
CA ASN A 72 1.43 -39.01 -35.03
C ASN A 72 1.46 -38.11 -36.27
N THR A 73 2.65 -37.83 -36.79
CA THR A 73 2.83 -36.92 -37.92
C THR A 73 4.01 -37.32 -38.82
N THR A 74 4.18 -36.65 -39.94
CA THR A 74 5.35 -36.76 -40.82
C THR A 74 5.82 -35.34 -41.13
N LEU A 75 7.03 -35.00 -40.69
CA LEU A 75 7.63 -33.69 -40.95
C LEU A 75 8.21 -33.67 -42.37
N THR A 76 8.13 -32.51 -43.03
CA THR A 76 8.76 -32.29 -44.35
C THR A 76 10.25 -32.05 -44.19
N GLU A 77 11.07 -32.69 -45.02
CA GLU A 77 12.53 -32.45 -45.06
C GLU A 77 12.86 -30.97 -45.30
N ASN A 78 13.79 -30.43 -44.50
CA ASN A 78 14.22 -29.03 -44.51
C ASN A 78 13.14 -27.99 -44.16
N GLU A 79 12.01 -28.40 -43.59
CA GLU A 79 11.01 -27.46 -43.05
C GLU A 79 11.27 -27.21 -41.55
N THR A 80 10.86 -26.03 -41.09
CA THR A 80 10.99 -25.60 -39.68
C THR A 80 9.61 -25.50 -39.05
N TYR A 81 9.48 -26.00 -37.82
CA TYR A 81 8.20 -26.08 -37.10
C TYR A 81 8.30 -25.53 -35.67
N ILE A 82 7.18 -25.00 -35.19
CA ILE A 82 6.95 -24.70 -33.77
C ILE A 82 5.77 -25.55 -33.29
N LEU A 83 5.97 -26.26 -32.17
CA LEU A 83 4.94 -27.04 -31.50
C LEU A 83 4.68 -26.40 -30.13
N VAL A 84 3.43 -26.02 -29.85
CA VAL A 84 3.04 -25.46 -28.55
C VAL A 84 2.12 -26.44 -27.84
N ALA A 85 2.52 -26.89 -26.65
CA ALA A 85 1.68 -27.68 -25.77
C ALA A 85 0.70 -26.77 -25.02
N ASN A 86 -0.60 -26.92 -25.31
CA ASN A 86 -1.70 -26.11 -24.80
C ASN A 86 -2.78 -27.01 -24.18
N GLY A 87 -3.78 -26.40 -23.52
CA GLY A 87 -4.97 -27.10 -23.01
C GLY A 87 -4.84 -27.56 -21.55
N ILE A 88 -5.70 -28.49 -21.16
CA ILE A 88 -5.92 -28.97 -19.79
C ILE A 88 -5.80 -30.49 -19.75
N VAL A 89 -5.09 -31.02 -18.76
CA VAL A 89 -4.92 -32.47 -18.54
C VAL A 89 -5.87 -32.99 -17.46
N SER A 90 -6.27 -32.11 -16.55
CA SER A 90 -7.14 -32.39 -15.41
C SER A 90 -8.60 -32.56 -15.83
N SER A 91 -9.28 -33.53 -15.22
CA SER A 91 -10.68 -33.82 -15.53
C SER A 91 -11.69 -32.82 -14.90
N THR A 92 -11.27 -32.08 -13.87
CA THR A 92 -12.10 -31.11 -13.13
C THR A 92 -11.27 -29.92 -12.66
N GLY A 93 -11.92 -28.81 -12.29
CA GLY A 93 -11.24 -27.65 -11.71
C GLY A 93 -10.88 -26.55 -12.71
N TYR A 94 -11.20 -26.74 -13.99
CA TYR A 94 -10.91 -25.79 -15.07
C TYR A 94 -12.17 -25.52 -15.90
N SER A 95 -12.37 -24.26 -16.28
CA SER A 95 -13.54 -23.80 -17.00
C SER A 95 -13.16 -22.70 -17.99
N PRO A 96 -13.26 -22.95 -19.31
CA PRO A 96 -13.68 -24.20 -19.93
C PRO A 96 -12.60 -25.30 -19.80
N ASN A 97 -13.02 -26.55 -19.72
CA ASN A 97 -12.10 -27.68 -19.79
C ASN A 97 -11.77 -28.00 -21.26
N GLN A 98 -10.77 -27.32 -21.83
CA GLN A 98 -10.24 -27.58 -23.17
C GLN A 98 -9.19 -28.68 -23.10
N PRO A 99 -9.36 -29.84 -23.78
CA PRO A 99 -8.40 -30.93 -23.69
C PRO A 99 -7.00 -30.54 -24.14
N PHE A 100 -5.98 -31.12 -23.52
CA PHE A 100 -4.58 -30.96 -23.93
C PHE A 100 -4.37 -31.26 -25.42
N GLU A 101 -3.61 -30.40 -26.10
CA GLU A 101 -3.23 -30.58 -27.50
C GLU A 101 -1.85 -29.98 -27.82
N LEU A 102 -1.30 -30.36 -28.99
CA LEU A 102 -0.12 -29.74 -29.58
C LEU A 102 -0.54 -28.90 -30.79
N SER A 103 -0.49 -27.57 -30.65
CA SER A 103 -0.65 -26.64 -31.77
C SER A 103 0.61 -26.68 -32.64
N VAL A 104 0.47 -26.90 -33.95
CA VAL A 104 1.60 -27.03 -34.88
C VAL A 104 1.61 -25.88 -35.87
N PHE A 105 2.72 -25.15 -35.94
CA PHE A 105 3.00 -24.17 -36.99
C PHE A 105 4.13 -24.66 -37.88
N SER A 106 3.96 -24.60 -39.20
CA SER A 106 4.99 -24.93 -40.19
C SER A 106 5.49 -23.66 -40.89
N GLY A 107 6.72 -23.70 -41.40
CA GLY A 107 7.37 -22.49 -41.95
C GLY A 107 7.83 -21.53 -40.85
N ALA A 108 8.17 -22.04 -39.67
CA ALA A 108 8.74 -21.26 -38.58
C ALA A 108 10.12 -20.67 -38.98
N ARG A 109 10.51 -19.59 -38.30
CA ARG A 109 11.75 -18.85 -38.56
C ARG A 109 12.66 -18.95 -37.35
N GLU A 110 13.93 -19.28 -37.57
CA GLU A 110 14.96 -19.25 -36.50
C GLU A 110 15.60 -17.85 -36.36
N THR A 111 15.48 -17.01 -37.40
CA THR A 111 15.97 -15.64 -37.47
C THR A 111 15.01 -14.81 -38.31
N ALA A 112 15.00 -13.48 -38.11
CA ALA A 112 14.17 -12.59 -38.89
C ALA A 112 14.59 -12.57 -40.38
N LEU A 113 13.66 -12.24 -41.27
CA LEU A 113 13.96 -12.07 -42.70
C LEU A 113 14.73 -10.79 -43.03
N SER A 114 14.75 -9.83 -42.11
CA SER A 114 15.40 -8.53 -42.29
C SER A 114 16.06 -8.05 -40.99
N ALA A 115 16.52 -6.80 -40.94
CA ALA A 115 17.08 -6.19 -39.74
C ALA A 115 16.02 -5.90 -38.64
N GLY A 116 14.74 -6.20 -38.89
CA GLY A 116 13.68 -6.08 -37.89
C GLY A 116 13.60 -7.29 -36.95
N THR A 117 12.49 -7.37 -36.24
CA THR A 117 12.11 -8.51 -35.41
C THR A 117 10.85 -9.15 -36.00
N ASP A 118 10.90 -10.47 -36.21
CA ASP A 118 9.77 -11.23 -36.73
C ASP A 118 9.01 -11.89 -35.57
N ILE A 119 7.71 -11.63 -35.45
CA ILE A 119 6.88 -12.12 -34.33
C ILE A 119 5.76 -13.02 -34.84
N LEU A 120 5.77 -14.28 -34.42
CA LEU A 120 4.62 -15.18 -34.55
C LEU A 120 3.81 -15.14 -33.26
N VAL A 121 2.47 -15.13 -33.34
CA VAL A 121 1.62 -15.17 -32.14
C VAL A 121 0.88 -16.50 -32.05
N ASN A 122 0.79 -17.09 -30.86
CA ASN A 122 -0.06 -18.24 -30.53
C ASN A 122 -1.02 -17.88 -29.40
N HIS A 123 -2.31 -18.15 -29.58
CA HIS A 123 -3.29 -18.01 -28.50
C HIS A 123 -3.40 -19.32 -27.71
N GLY A 124 -2.72 -19.42 -26.58
CA GLY A 124 -2.73 -20.64 -25.75
C GLY A 124 -3.58 -20.59 -24.47
N ALA A 125 -4.15 -19.43 -24.12
CA ALA A 125 -5.07 -19.31 -22.98
C ALA A 125 -6.41 -20.00 -23.28
N THR A 126 -6.86 -20.90 -22.42
CA THR A 126 -8.04 -21.76 -22.69
C THR A 126 -9.37 -21.10 -22.36
N ASP A 127 -9.35 -20.11 -21.46
CA ASP A 127 -10.52 -19.40 -20.94
C ASP A 127 -10.66 -17.97 -21.48
N ALA A 128 -9.66 -17.48 -22.21
CA ALA A 128 -9.74 -16.21 -22.91
C ALA A 128 -10.57 -16.35 -24.21
N PRO A 129 -11.41 -15.35 -24.54
CA PRO A 129 -12.14 -15.31 -25.80
C PRO A 129 -11.18 -15.04 -26.98
N ALA A 130 -11.70 -14.99 -28.21
CA ALA A 130 -10.93 -14.42 -29.31
C ALA A 130 -10.57 -12.96 -29.00
N VAL A 131 -9.30 -12.60 -29.27
CA VAL A 131 -8.75 -11.29 -28.98
C VAL A 131 -8.10 -10.66 -30.21
N ASP A 132 -8.08 -9.34 -30.21
CA ASP A 132 -7.22 -8.55 -31.07
C ASP A 132 -5.98 -8.10 -30.30
N ALA A 133 -4.90 -7.82 -31.02
CA ALA A 133 -3.78 -7.04 -30.50
C ALA A 133 -3.67 -5.76 -31.32
N VAL A 134 -3.79 -4.62 -30.65
CA VAL A 134 -3.78 -3.28 -31.24
C VAL A 134 -2.54 -2.55 -30.77
N GLU A 135 -1.71 -2.11 -31.71
CA GLU A 135 -0.51 -1.33 -31.42
C GLU A 135 -0.88 0.15 -31.23
N THR A 136 -0.46 0.73 -30.10
CA THR A 136 -0.88 2.07 -29.66
C THR A 136 0.24 3.09 -29.54
N SER A 137 1.52 2.70 -29.53
CA SER A 137 2.64 3.64 -29.40
C SER A 137 3.19 4.14 -30.75
N VAL A 138 3.19 3.28 -31.77
CA VAL A 138 3.63 3.58 -33.15
C VAL A 138 2.46 3.32 -34.11
N PRO A 139 1.36 4.07 -33.98
CA PRO A 139 -0.04 3.67 -34.22
C PRO A 139 -0.24 2.83 -35.49
N ALA A 140 0.12 1.54 -35.40
CA ALA A 140 0.01 0.59 -36.50
C ALA A 140 -1.40 0.00 -36.59
N GLY A 141 -2.22 0.23 -35.56
CA GLY A 141 -3.59 -0.28 -35.44
C GLY A 141 -3.59 -1.76 -35.06
N THR A 142 -4.63 -2.47 -35.46
CA THR A 142 -4.78 -3.91 -35.20
C THR A 142 -3.70 -4.71 -35.95
N VAL A 143 -2.75 -5.28 -35.20
CA VAL A 143 -1.65 -6.12 -35.72
C VAL A 143 -2.00 -7.61 -35.68
N VAL A 144 -2.88 -8.02 -34.76
CA VAL A 144 -3.50 -9.36 -34.72
C VAL A 144 -5.00 -9.16 -34.60
N ASN A 145 -5.79 -9.84 -35.44
CA ASN A 145 -7.24 -9.67 -35.48
C ASN A 145 -7.95 -11.01 -35.29
N ASP A 146 -8.89 -11.07 -34.34
CA ASP A 146 -9.77 -12.19 -34.01
C ASP A 146 -9.01 -13.52 -33.80
N LEU A 147 -7.84 -13.47 -33.15
CA LEU A 147 -7.09 -14.70 -32.89
C LEU A 147 -7.78 -15.47 -31.77
N SER A 148 -8.24 -16.69 -32.07
CA SER A 148 -8.90 -17.57 -31.11
C SER A 148 -7.98 -18.71 -30.66
N TYR A 149 -8.08 -19.13 -29.39
CA TYR A 149 -7.52 -20.39 -28.93
C TYR A 149 -7.87 -21.57 -29.87
N PRO A 150 -6.94 -22.49 -30.18
CA PRO A 150 -5.52 -22.56 -29.82
C PRO A 150 -4.59 -22.03 -30.94
N SER A 151 -5.06 -21.10 -31.76
CA SER A 151 -4.50 -20.86 -33.10
C SER A 151 -3.23 -20.02 -33.09
N PHE A 152 -2.42 -20.21 -34.12
CA PHE A 152 -1.39 -19.24 -34.49
C PHE A 152 -1.98 -18.12 -35.34
N SER A 153 -1.39 -16.93 -35.24
CA SER A 153 -1.57 -15.88 -36.24
C SER A 153 -1.24 -16.37 -37.65
N SER A 154 -1.83 -15.75 -38.67
CA SER A 154 -1.72 -16.20 -40.07
C SER A 154 -0.29 -16.23 -40.63
N GLY A 155 0.65 -15.58 -39.97
CA GLY A 155 2.07 -15.53 -40.29
C GLY A 155 2.81 -14.64 -39.31
N TYR A 156 4.09 -14.38 -39.59
CA TYR A 156 4.91 -13.48 -38.79
C TYR A 156 4.53 -12.02 -39.04
N LEU A 157 4.48 -11.24 -37.96
CA LEU A 157 4.54 -9.78 -37.98
C LEU A 157 6.00 -9.36 -38.12
N GLU A 158 6.34 -8.64 -39.18
CA GLU A 158 7.70 -8.17 -39.44
C GLU A 158 7.80 -6.72 -39.00
N LEU A 159 8.26 -6.49 -37.77
CA LEU A 159 8.30 -5.18 -37.14
C LEU A 159 9.71 -4.60 -37.15
N ALA A 160 9.82 -3.27 -37.13
CA ALA A 160 11.09 -2.65 -36.77
C ALA A 160 11.43 -3.00 -35.32
N THR A 161 12.71 -3.17 -35.00
CA THR A 161 13.15 -3.42 -33.62
C THR A 161 13.01 -2.13 -32.80
N ALA A 162 11.90 -1.99 -32.09
CA ALA A 162 11.55 -0.86 -31.25
C ALA A 162 10.71 -1.34 -30.05
N ASP A 163 10.54 -0.48 -29.05
CA ASP A 163 9.68 -0.79 -27.90
C ASP A 163 8.25 -0.33 -28.19
N TYR A 164 7.31 -1.27 -28.20
CA TYR A 164 5.91 -1.03 -28.54
C TYR A 164 4.99 -1.12 -27.32
N THR A 165 3.77 -0.61 -27.45
CA THR A 165 2.67 -0.90 -26.53
C THR A 165 1.54 -1.58 -27.30
N LEU A 166 1.11 -2.74 -26.83
CA LEU A 166 0.00 -3.50 -27.39
C LEU A 166 -1.18 -3.53 -26.43
N ASP A 167 -2.33 -3.06 -26.87
CA ASP A 167 -3.60 -3.34 -26.22
C ASP A 167 -4.12 -4.69 -26.71
N VAL A 168 -4.33 -5.61 -25.79
CA VAL A 168 -5.12 -6.82 -26.04
C VAL A 168 -6.57 -6.44 -25.84
N THR A 169 -7.38 -6.53 -26.89
CA THR A 169 -8.80 -6.18 -26.84
C THR A 169 -9.70 -7.38 -27.07
N ASP A 170 -10.96 -7.27 -26.67
CA ASP A 170 -11.98 -8.20 -27.15
C ASP A 170 -12.11 -8.16 -28.68
N GLN A 171 -12.75 -9.18 -29.26
CA GLN A 171 -13.05 -9.28 -30.71
C GLN A 171 -13.85 -8.11 -31.31
N THR A 172 -14.35 -7.18 -30.49
CA THR A 172 -15.05 -5.99 -30.99
C THR A 172 -14.14 -4.78 -31.11
N GLY A 173 -12.91 -4.87 -30.57
CA GLY A 173 -11.97 -3.76 -30.46
C GLY A 173 -12.41 -2.65 -29.51
N MET A 174 -13.51 -2.82 -28.78
CA MET A 174 -14.09 -1.76 -27.93
C MET A 174 -13.60 -1.83 -26.47
N THR A 175 -13.23 -3.02 -26.00
CA THR A 175 -12.79 -3.23 -24.61
C THR A 175 -11.33 -3.66 -24.60
N VAL A 176 -10.46 -2.86 -23.99
CA VAL A 176 -9.10 -3.28 -23.66
C VAL A 176 -9.16 -4.23 -22.46
N VAL A 177 -8.65 -5.44 -22.65
CA VAL A 177 -8.52 -6.47 -21.60
C VAL A 177 -7.28 -6.19 -20.76
N ALA A 178 -6.16 -5.89 -21.43
CA ALA A 178 -4.90 -5.49 -20.80
C ALA A 178 -4.02 -4.80 -21.85
N SER A 179 -3.13 -3.91 -21.40
CA SER A 179 -2.08 -3.33 -22.24
C SER A 179 -0.75 -3.94 -21.84
N TYR A 180 0.13 -4.24 -22.80
CA TYR A 180 1.44 -4.82 -22.60
C TYR A 180 2.53 -3.98 -23.27
N GLN A 181 3.67 -3.85 -22.61
CA GLN A 181 4.91 -3.39 -23.23
C GLN A 181 5.52 -4.54 -24.03
N VAL A 182 5.98 -4.24 -25.25
CA VAL A 182 6.72 -5.18 -26.11
C VAL A 182 8.11 -4.60 -26.38
N PRO A 183 9.05 -4.77 -25.44
CA PRO A 183 10.32 -4.04 -25.41
C PRO A 183 11.38 -4.67 -26.34
N LEU A 184 11.14 -4.71 -27.65
CA LEU A 184 12.03 -5.43 -28.59
C LEU A 184 13.43 -4.82 -28.66
N ALA A 185 13.56 -3.48 -28.61
CA ALA A 185 14.84 -2.80 -28.65
C ALA A 185 15.56 -2.92 -27.29
N SER A 186 14.84 -2.72 -26.20
CA SER A 186 15.38 -2.90 -24.85
C SER A 186 15.86 -4.33 -24.57
N LEU A 187 15.25 -5.34 -25.22
CA LEU A 187 15.70 -6.74 -25.19
C LEU A 187 16.77 -7.08 -26.25
N ASN A 188 17.21 -6.13 -27.08
CA ASN A 188 18.19 -6.33 -28.15
C ASN A 188 17.79 -7.41 -29.18
N LEU A 189 16.52 -7.46 -29.58
CA LEU A 189 15.96 -8.50 -30.46
C LEU A 189 16.09 -8.19 -31.97
N GLU A 190 17.09 -7.40 -32.36
CA GLU A 190 17.34 -7.08 -33.77
C GLU A 190 17.75 -8.34 -34.55
N GLY A 191 17.05 -8.63 -35.66
CA GLY A 191 17.27 -9.83 -36.47
C GLY A 191 16.71 -11.12 -35.87
N ALA A 192 16.01 -11.05 -34.73
CA ALA A 192 15.44 -12.23 -34.07
C ALA A 192 14.06 -12.59 -34.64
N ALA A 193 13.76 -13.89 -34.68
CA ALA A 193 12.40 -14.40 -34.83
C ALA A 193 11.94 -14.99 -33.49
N LEU A 194 10.74 -14.62 -33.04
CA LEU A 194 10.16 -15.04 -31.76
C LEU A 194 8.71 -15.53 -31.91
N THR A 195 8.28 -16.31 -30.92
CA THR A 195 6.88 -16.66 -30.71
C THR A 195 6.35 -15.97 -29.45
N VAL A 196 5.30 -15.18 -29.57
CA VAL A 196 4.54 -14.62 -28.45
C VAL A 196 3.35 -15.53 -28.17
N LEU A 197 3.17 -15.90 -26.90
CA LEU A 197 2.12 -16.81 -26.44
C LEU A 197 1.19 -16.07 -25.47
N ALA A 198 -0.12 -16.21 -25.68
CA ALA A 198 -1.06 -16.05 -24.58
C ALA A 198 -0.92 -17.26 -23.65
N SER A 199 -0.51 -17.04 -22.40
CA SER A 199 -0.16 -18.10 -21.44
C SER A 199 -0.89 -17.89 -20.11
N GLY A 200 -1.47 -18.94 -19.53
CA GLY A 200 -2.20 -18.86 -18.27
C GLY A 200 -3.71 -18.65 -18.44
N PHE A 201 -4.37 -18.27 -17.35
CA PHE A 201 -5.83 -18.14 -17.25
C PHE A 201 -6.26 -16.69 -17.02
N LEU A 202 -7.26 -16.24 -17.78
CA LEU A 202 -7.88 -14.93 -17.60
C LEU A 202 -8.66 -14.86 -16.28
N ASP A 203 -9.24 -15.98 -15.84
CA ASP A 203 -9.90 -16.12 -14.54
C ASP A 203 -9.30 -17.32 -13.77
N PRO A 204 -8.21 -17.12 -13.00
CA PRO A 204 -7.62 -18.17 -12.17
C PRO A 204 -8.58 -18.80 -11.17
N SER A 205 -9.56 -18.04 -10.66
CA SER A 205 -10.51 -18.54 -9.65
C SER A 205 -11.43 -19.63 -10.18
N MET A 206 -11.64 -19.63 -11.49
CA MET A 206 -12.40 -20.67 -12.22
C MET A 206 -11.50 -21.79 -12.78
N ASN A 207 -10.18 -21.67 -12.58
CA ASN A 207 -9.14 -22.52 -13.18
C ASN A 207 -8.13 -23.00 -12.13
N SER A 208 -8.65 -23.47 -10.99
CA SER A 208 -7.89 -24.09 -9.89
C SER A 208 -6.81 -23.18 -9.26
N GLU A 209 -7.00 -21.87 -9.30
CA GLU A 209 -5.98 -20.88 -8.89
C GLU A 209 -4.65 -21.09 -9.64
N GLY A 210 -4.74 -21.55 -10.89
CA GLY A 210 -3.59 -21.75 -11.77
C GLY A 210 -2.90 -20.44 -12.17
N PRO A 211 -1.79 -20.52 -12.92
CA PRO A 211 -1.04 -19.34 -13.35
C PRO A 211 -1.92 -18.33 -14.11
N ALA A 212 -1.87 -17.06 -13.71
CA ALA A 212 -2.62 -15.99 -14.34
C ALA A 212 -2.15 -15.73 -15.78
N PHE A 213 -3.07 -15.18 -16.58
CA PHE A 213 -2.86 -14.79 -17.96
C PHE A 213 -1.72 -13.77 -18.09
N GLY A 214 -0.86 -13.98 -19.09
CA GLY A 214 0.14 -13.03 -19.54
C GLY A 214 0.52 -13.28 -20.99
N LEU A 215 1.25 -12.33 -21.59
CA LEU A 215 1.93 -12.53 -22.86
C LEU A 215 3.39 -12.92 -22.62
N TRP A 216 3.84 -14.01 -23.24
CA TRP A 216 5.15 -14.60 -22.99
C TRP A 216 5.90 -14.82 -24.30
N VAL A 217 7.22 -14.62 -24.32
CA VAL A 217 8.05 -14.72 -25.51
C VAL A 217 8.94 -15.94 -25.45
N ALA A 218 8.87 -16.78 -26.48
CA ALA A 218 9.86 -17.81 -26.79
C ALA A 218 10.84 -17.28 -27.83
N THR A 219 12.14 -17.30 -27.53
CA THR A 219 13.21 -17.03 -28.50
C THR A 219 13.61 -18.32 -29.21
N ALA A 220 14.26 -18.23 -30.38
CA ALA A 220 14.77 -19.39 -31.10
C ALA A 220 15.82 -20.21 -30.32
N GLU A 221 16.46 -19.61 -29.31
CA GLU A 221 17.44 -20.26 -28.44
C GLU A 221 16.79 -21.15 -27.38
N GLY A 222 15.49 -20.98 -27.11
CA GLY A 222 14.78 -21.67 -26.04
C GLY A 222 15.12 -21.13 -24.65
N GLY A 223 14.90 -21.96 -23.62
CA GLY A 223 15.01 -21.59 -22.22
C GLY A 223 13.67 -21.14 -21.62
N ASP A 224 13.75 -20.40 -20.51
CA ASP A 224 12.58 -19.80 -19.88
C ASP A 224 11.94 -18.77 -20.81
N LEU A 225 10.61 -18.75 -20.87
CA LEU A 225 9.90 -17.72 -21.61
C LEU A 225 10.06 -16.36 -20.92
N ILE A 226 10.13 -15.30 -21.72
CA ILE A 226 10.22 -13.92 -21.21
C ILE A 226 8.81 -13.36 -21.09
N GLU A 227 8.39 -13.00 -19.88
CA GLU A 227 7.11 -12.31 -19.66
C GLU A 227 7.15 -10.90 -20.23
N LEU A 228 6.13 -10.52 -21.00
CA LEU A 228 5.94 -9.15 -21.43
C LEU A 228 5.30 -8.34 -20.29
N PRO A 229 5.90 -7.20 -19.87
CA PRO A 229 5.34 -6.37 -18.81
C PRO A 229 3.98 -5.80 -19.19
N LEU A 230 3.07 -5.64 -18.23
CA LEU A 230 1.87 -4.84 -18.42
C LEU A 230 2.24 -3.36 -18.58
N ALA A 231 1.60 -2.68 -19.53
CA ALA A 231 1.75 -1.25 -19.79
C ALA A 231 0.69 -0.43 -19.05
N ASN A 232 0.99 0.85 -18.80
CA ASN A 232 0.06 1.83 -18.24
C ASN A 232 -0.60 1.38 -16.92
N GLN A 233 0.10 0.56 -16.14
CA GLN A 233 -0.37 0.17 -14.82
C GLN A 233 -0.37 1.41 -13.92
N THR A 234 -1.39 1.51 -13.07
CA THR A 234 -1.52 2.62 -12.13
C THR A 234 -1.63 2.13 -10.69
N ALA A 235 -1.05 2.89 -9.78
CA ALA A 235 -1.29 2.84 -8.34
C ALA A 235 -2.02 4.12 -7.90
N ARG A 236 -2.60 4.14 -6.71
CA ARG A 236 -3.19 5.35 -6.12
C ARG A 236 -2.27 5.91 -5.06
N VAL A 237 -1.92 7.19 -5.15
CA VAL A 237 -1.01 7.84 -4.19
C VAL A 237 -1.66 9.07 -3.58
N GLN A 238 -1.53 9.22 -2.26
CA GLN A 238 -1.87 10.45 -1.56
C GLN A 238 -0.61 11.03 -0.90
N VAL A 239 -0.31 12.29 -1.18
CA VAL A 239 0.86 13.00 -0.63
C VAL A 239 0.41 13.92 0.50
N LEU A 240 1.10 13.88 1.63
CA LEU A 240 0.81 14.62 2.86
C LEU A 240 2.01 15.50 3.21
N HIS A 241 1.81 16.81 3.31
CA HIS A 241 2.87 17.72 3.70
C HIS A 241 2.88 17.95 5.22
N ASN A 242 3.93 17.45 5.89
CA ASN A 242 4.10 17.56 7.33
C ASN A 242 5.41 18.22 7.78
N ALA A 243 6.30 18.59 6.86
CA ALA A 243 7.51 19.34 7.23
C ALA A 243 7.16 20.72 7.80
N ALA A 244 7.43 20.91 9.10
CA ALA A 244 7.12 22.14 9.84
C ALA A 244 8.20 23.22 9.72
N ASP A 245 9.28 22.94 9.00
CA ASP A 245 10.34 23.90 8.70
C ASP A 245 9.78 25.12 7.96
N LEU A 246 10.07 26.32 8.47
CA LEU A 246 9.68 27.60 7.85
C LEU A 246 10.16 27.75 6.40
N ALA A 247 11.29 27.15 6.02
CA ALA A 247 11.78 27.16 4.65
C ALA A 247 11.00 26.24 3.70
N ALA A 248 10.21 25.30 4.25
CA ALA A 248 9.41 24.33 3.53
C ALA A 248 7.91 24.49 3.85
N GLN A 249 7.43 25.71 4.16
CA GLN A 249 6.00 25.94 4.41
C GLN A 249 5.13 25.74 3.17
N THR A 250 5.75 25.89 1.99
CA THR A 250 5.18 25.59 0.69
C THR A 250 6.27 24.94 -0.14
N VAL A 251 5.93 23.84 -0.82
CA VAL A 251 6.84 23.09 -1.69
C VAL A 251 6.12 22.70 -2.97
N ASP A 252 6.89 22.42 -4.01
CA ASP A 252 6.37 21.82 -5.23
C ASP A 252 6.63 20.31 -5.20
N VAL A 253 5.66 19.53 -5.69
CA VAL A 253 5.76 18.07 -5.80
C VAL A 253 5.81 17.69 -7.27
N TYR A 254 6.88 17.01 -7.67
CA TYR A 254 7.07 16.50 -9.02
C TYR A 254 6.97 14.97 -9.04
N LEU A 255 6.34 14.46 -10.09
CA LEU A 255 6.35 13.06 -10.48
C LEU A 255 7.13 12.94 -11.79
N ASN A 256 8.28 12.29 -11.73
CA ASN A 256 9.31 12.37 -12.76
C ASN A 256 9.63 13.84 -13.07
N GLU A 257 9.52 14.26 -14.33
CA GLU A 257 9.74 15.65 -14.74
C GLU A 257 8.47 16.53 -14.66
N THR A 258 7.32 15.97 -14.30
CA THR A 258 6.03 16.67 -14.32
C THR A 258 5.68 17.26 -12.96
N LEU A 259 5.38 18.56 -12.91
CA LEU A 259 4.83 19.22 -11.72
C LEU A 259 3.43 18.68 -11.43
N LEU A 260 3.28 17.99 -10.30
CA LEU A 260 2.04 17.35 -9.87
C LEU A 260 1.24 18.27 -8.93
N LEU A 261 1.91 18.88 -7.95
CA LEU A 261 1.30 19.81 -6.99
C LEU A 261 2.17 21.06 -6.91
N ASP A 262 1.56 22.21 -7.17
CA ASP A 262 2.18 23.54 -7.16
C ASP A 262 1.83 24.25 -5.83
N ASP A 263 2.81 24.91 -5.21
CA ASP A 263 2.62 25.63 -3.93
C ASP A 263 1.94 24.77 -2.83
N PHE A 264 2.29 23.48 -2.75
CA PHE A 264 1.71 22.55 -1.80
C PHE A 264 2.07 22.94 -0.37
N ALA A 265 1.07 23.33 0.43
CA ALA A 265 1.28 23.95 1.73
C ALA A 265 1.44 22.94 2.88
N PHE A 266 2.20 23.31 3.91
CA PHE A 266 2.28 22.58 5.17
C PHE A 266 0.89 22.32 5.78
N ARG A 267 0.69 21.11 6.35
CA ARG A 267 -0.60 20.60 6.89
C ARG A 267 -1.70 20.52 5.83
N THR A 268 -1.33 20.14 4.61
CA THR A 268 -2.28 19.81 3.55
C THR A 268 -1.98 18.43 2.96
N ALA A 269 -3.01 17.82 2.39
CA ALA A 269 -2.93 16.54 1.68
C ALA A 269 -3.44 16.71 0.25
N SER A 270 -2.86 16.00 -0.70
CA SER A 270 -3.51 15.80 -2.01
C SER A 270 -4.75 14.91 -1.85
N PRO A 271 -5.68 14.87 -2.81
CA PRO A 271 -6.52 13.69 -2.98
C PRO A 271 -5.65 12.49 -3.38
N PHE A 272 -6.20 11.27 -3.29
CA PHE A 272 -5.57 10.12 -3.96
C PHE A 272 -5.61 10.31 -5.48
N VAL A 273 -4.45 10.31 -6.12
CA VAL A 273 -4.27 10.44 -7.59
C VAL A 273 -3.69 9.17 -8.18
N ASP A 274 -3.93 8.92 -9.46
CA ASP A 274 -3.26 7.84 -10.19
C ASP A 274 -1.78 8.20 -10.42
N ALA A 275 -0.90 7.24 -10.15
CA ALA A 275 0.53 7.31 -10.45
C ALA A 275 0.94 6.07 -11.25
N PRO A 276 1.94 6.15 -12.15
CA PRO A 276 2.44 4.99 -12.85
C PRO A 276 2.94 3.91 -11.87
N ALA A 277 2.67 2.66 -12.21
CA ALA A 277 3.03 1.48 -11.45
C ALA A 277 3.69 0.43 -12.36
N GLY A 278 4.39 -0.54 -11.77
CA GLY A 278 5.13 -1.56 -12.52
C GLY A 278 6.38 -1.05 -13.23
N GLU A 279 6.70 0.24 -13.10
CA GLU A 279 7.92 0.87 -13.60
C GLU A 279 8.56 1.76 -12.51
N GLU A 280 9.86 2.05 -12.64
CA GLU A 280 10.55 2.98 -11.73
C GLU A 280 10.13 4.43 -12.04
N ILE A 281 9.63 5.11 -11.02
CA ILE A 281 9.29 6.53 -11.04
C ILE A 281 10.14 7.29 -10.02
N THR A 282 10.34 8.58 -10.23
CA THR A 282 10.98 9.48 -9.27
C THR A 282 9.92 10.42 -8.67
N LEU A 283 9.82 10.45 -7.35
CA LEU A 283 9.05 11.46 -6.61
C LEU A 283 10.03 12.48 -6.04
N SER A 284 9.81 13.75 -6.38
CA SER A 284 10.70 14.85 -6.01
C SER A 284 9.95 15.98 -5.32
N ILE A 285 10.58 16.55 -4.30
CA ILE A 285 10.11 17.76 -3.63
C ILE A 285 11.08 18.88 -3.93
N ALA A 286 10.56 20.01 -4.40
CA ALA A 286 11.33 21.21 -4.70
C ALA A 286 10.80 22.42 -3.90
N PRO A 287 11.58 23.51 -3.75
CA PRO A 287 11.07 24.74 -3.16
C PRO A 287 9.94 25.30 -4.04
N SER A 288 8.98 26.03 -3.47
CA SER A 288 7.88 26.68 -4.22
C SER A 288 8.31 27.73 -5.27
N THR A 289 9.60 28.01 -5.36
CA THR A 289 10.19 28.87 -6.40
C THR A 289 10.85 28.07 -7.52
N SER A 290 10.63 26.75 -7.56
CA SER A 290 11.26 25.85 -8.53
C SER A 290 10.84 26.21 -9.96
N ASN A 291 11.75 26.01 -10.91
CA ASN A 291 11.43 26.12 -12.34
C ASN A 291 11.33 24.74 -12.99
N SER A 292 11.88 23.71 -12.35
CA SER A 292 11.87 22.32 -12.80
C SER A 292 12.26 21.39 -11.65
N VAL A 293 12.11 20.08 -11.87
CA VAL A 293 12.55 19.03 -10.93
C VAL A 293 14.04 19.08 -10.57
N GLU A 294 14.88 19.70 -11.39
CA GLU A 294 16.33 19.87 -11.11
C GLU A 294 16.61 20.75 -9.88
N ASP A 295 15.65 21.58 -9.47
CA ASP A 295 15.73 22.40 -8.25
C ASP A 295 15.36 21.62 -6.98
N ASN A 296 15.19 20.29 -7.06
CA ASN A 296 14.70 19.49 -5.94
C ASN A 296 15.58 19.57 -4.68
N ILE A 297 14.90 19.57 -3.54
CA ILE A 297 15.48 19.46 -2.20
C ILE A 297 15.68 17.98 -1.84
N PHE A 298 14.76 17.13 -2.27
CA PHE A 298 14.79 15.69 -2.00
C PHE A 298 14.10 14.93 -3.13
N SER A 299 14.64 13.77 -3.48
CA SER A 299 14.05 12.87 -4.47
C SER A 299 14.21 11.42 -4.02
N VAL A 300 13.25 10.57 -4.38
CA VAL A 300 13.31 9.13 -4.19
C VAL A 300 12.83 8.41 -5.45
N ASN A 301 13.54 7.36 -5.84
CA ASN A 301 13.10 6.44 -6.87
C ASN A 301 12.29 5.32 -6.22
N VAL A 302 11.11 5.04 -6.75
CA VAL A 302 10.22 3.98 -6.27
C VAL A 302 9.60 3.25 -7.46
N THR A 303 9.30 1.98 -7.26
CA THR A 303 8.41 1.21 -8.15
C THR A 303 7.15 0.92 -7.37
N LEU A 304 6.02 1.45 -7.84
CA LEU A 304 4.72 1.22 -7.22
C LEU A 304 4.12 -0.09 -7.75
N GLU A 305 3.48 -0.85 -6.86
CA GLU A 305 2.74 -2.05 -7.26
C GLU A 305 1.40 -1.64 -7.86
N ALA A 306 1.01 -2.30 -8.94
CA ALA A 306 -0.22 -1.98 -9.65
C ALA A 306 -1.46 -2.24 -8.79
N ASN A 307 -2.45 -1.35 -8.91
CA ASN A 307 -3.68 -1.35 -8.11
C ASN A 307 -3.48 -1.16 -6.60
N GLU A 308 -2.25 -0.96 -6.14
CA GLU A 308 -1.98 -0.69 -4.74
C GLU A 308 -2.17 0.80 -4.42
N LYS A 309 -2.36 1.11 -3.14
CA LYS A 309 -2.58 2.46 -2.64
C LYS A 309 -1.48 2.84 -1.67
N TYR A 310 -1.03 4.08 -1.74
CA TYR A 310 0.09 4.56 -0.94
C TYR A 310 -0.21 5.89 -0.27
N ILE A 311 0.27 6.05 0.96
CA ILE A 311 0.40 7.34 1.64
C ILE A 311 1.87 7.73 1.61
N VAL A 312 2.17 8.96 1.17
CA VAL A 312 3.52 9.52 1.16
C VAL A 312 3.54 10.76 2.04
N VAL A 313 4.28 10.72 3.14
CA VAL A 313 4.42 11.88 4.03
C VAL A 313 5.75 12.58 3.75
N ALA A 314 5.68 13.85 3.34
CA ALA A 314 6.83 14.74 3.22
C ALA A 314 7.11 15.40 4.58
N ASN A 315 8.22 15.05 5.22
CA ASN A 315 8.50 15.45 6.61
C ASN A 315 9.99 15.67 6.88
N GLY A 316 10.31 16.39 7.97
CA GLY A 316 11.68 16.68 8.39
C GLY A 316 12.09 18.14 8.18
N ILE A 317 13.39 18.41 8.30
CA ILE A 317 14.00 19.74 8.27
C ILE A 317 14.84 19.89 7.00
N VAL A 318 14.64 20.99 6.29
CA VAL A 318 15.38 21.37 5.07
C VAL A 318 16.49 22.38 5.40
N SER A 319 16.27 23.22 6.41
CA SER A 319 17.17 24.28 6.83
C SER A 319 18.45 23.73 7.48
N ASP A 320 19.59 24.31 7.12
CA ASP A 320 20.91 23.93 7.66
C ASP A 320 21.09 24.25 9.16
N SER A 321 20.25 25.10 9.75
CA SER A 321 20.35 25.52 11.15
C SER A 321 19.01 26.02 11.71
N GLY A 322 18.93 26.21 13.03
CA GLY A 322 17.74 26.76 13.69
C GLY A 322 16.75 25.72 14.21
N TYR A 323 17.05 24.43 14.07
CA TYR A 323 16.20 23.32 14.50
C TYR A 323 16.97 22.33 15.38
N SER A 324 16.32 21.83 16.42
CA SER A 324 16.89 20.88 17.38
C SER A 324 15.85 19.85 17.83
N PRO A 325 16.03 18.57 17.47
CA PRO A 325 17.06 18.04 16.58
C PRO A 325 16.78 18.40 15.11
N SER A 326 17.84 18.47 14.30
CA SER A 326 17.74 18.66 12.86
C SER A 326 17.58 17.31 12.16
N GLN A 327 16.36 16.76 12.16
CA GLN A 327 16.04 15.54 11.42
C GLN A 327 16.00 15.84 9.92
N PRO A 328 16.73 15.12 9.06
CA PRO A 328 16.76 15.42 7.63
C PRO A 328 15.38 15.26 7.00
N PHE A 329 15.08 16.13 6.02
CA PHE A 329 13.89 16.00 5.19
C PHE A 329 13.88 14.68 4.42
N GLY A 330 12.70 14.07 4.28
CA GLY A 330 12.49 12.86 3.51
C GLY A 330 11.03 12.61 3.14
N LEU A 331 10.84 11.60 2.29
CA LEU A 331 9.54 11.06 1.90
C LEU A 331 9.34 9.68 2.57
N PHE A 332 8.31 9.58 3.40
CA PHE A 332 7.98 8.37 4.15
C PHE A 332 6.76 7.69 3.52
N VAL A 333 6.96 6.49 2.97
CA VAL A 333 5.95 5.78 2.16
C VAL A 333 5.31 4.66 2.99
N TYR A 334 3.98 4.63 3.02
CA TYR A 334 3.19 3.54 3.57
C TYR A 334 2.41 2.84 2.44
N PRO A 335 2.68 1.54 2.15
CA PRO A 335 1.91 0.73 1.20
C PRO A 335 0.56 0.30 1.80
N MET A 336 -0.30 -0.39 1.04
CA MET A 336 -1.61 -0.87 1.53
C MET A 336 -2.50 0.22 2.16
N ALA A 337 -2.41 1.45 1.65
CA ALA A 337 -3.25 2.54 2.13
C ALA A 337 -4.75 2.30 1.84
N ARG A 338 -5.62 2.97 2.59
CA ARG A 338 -7.06 2.82 2.49
C ARG A 338 -7.69 4.16 2.11
N GLU A 339 -8.56 4.15 1.11
CA GLU A 339 -9.38 5.33 0.73
C GLU A 339 -10.69 5.40 1.53
N THR A 340 -11.15 4.24 2.01
CA THR A 340 -12.37 4.03 2.79
C THR A 340 -12.06 3.03 3.91
N ALA A 341 -12.87 3.03 4.96
CA ALA A 341 -12.76 2.02 6.01
C ALA A 341 -13.04 0.61 5.45
N THR A 342 -12.47 -0.40 6.08
CA THR A 342 -12.72 -1.81 5.75
C THR A 342 -14.15 -2.22 6.14
N MET A 343 -14.67 -1.61 7.20
CA MET A 343 -16.05 -1.81 7.68
C MET A 343 -16.81 -0.49 7.60
N GLU A 344 -17.98 -0.48 6.96
CA GLU A 344 -18.77 0.74 6.71
C GLU A 344 -19.17 1.50 7.99
N THR A 345 -19.28 0.82 9.14
CA THR A 345 -19.63 1.45 10.42
C THR A 345 -18.44 2.05 11.19
N ASN A 346 -17.23 1.82 10.69
CA ASN A 346 -15.99 2.23 11.35
C ASN A 346 -15.37 3.45 10.68
N THR A 347 -14.43 4.05 11.39
CA THR A 347 -13.42 4.93 10.84
C THR A 347 -12.05 4.24 10.99
N ASP A 348 -11.34 4.08 9.87
CA ASP A 348 -10.00 3.46 9.86
C ASP A 348 -8.92 4.54 9.94
N ILE A 349 -8.05 4.48 10.95
CA ILE A 349 -7.05 5.52 11.22
C ILE A 349 -5.64 4.97 11.06
N LEU A 350 -4.89 5.50 10.11
CA LEU A 350 -3.44 5.35 10.04
C LEU A 350 -2.78 6.43 10.92
N VAL A 351 -1.74 6.09 11.66
CA VAL A 351 -1.03 7.04 12.54
C VAL A 351 0.41 7.19 12.07
N PHE A 352 0.90 8.42 11.95
CA PHE A 352 2.29 8.73 11.61
C PHE A 352 2.92 9.67 12.64
N HIS A 353 4.08 9.31 13.16
CA HIS A 353 4.83 10.18 14.05
C HIS A 353 5.75 11.13 13.26
N GLY A 354 5.24 12.32 12.94
CA GLY A 354 5.96 13.33 12.18
C GLY A 354 6.69 14.43 12.98
N ALA A 355 6.49 14.54 14.30
CA ALA A 355 7.15 15.59 15.10
C ALA A 355 8.64 15.28 15.29
N THR A 356 9.54 16.14 14.79
CA THR A 356 10.99 15.88 14.77
C THR A 356 11.66 15.97 16.13
N ASP A 357 11.08 16.74 17.05
CA ASP A 357 11.60 17.01 18.40
C ASP A 357 10.86 16.29 19.52
N ALA A 358 9.86 15.47 19.16
CA ALA A 358 9.20 14.58 20.11
C ALA A 358 9.98 13.27 20.29
N PRO A 359 10.05 12.74 21.53
CA PRO A 359 10.62 11.41 21.79
C PRO A 359 9.68 10.33 21.24
N THR A 360 10.05 9.05 21.40
CA THR A 360 9.09 7.94 21.27
C THR A 360 7.87 8.17 22.17
N VAL A 361 6.67 7.96 21.61
CA VAL A 361 5.40 8.20 22.32
C VAL A 361 4.46 7.02 22.22
N ASP A 362 3.60 6.92 23.24
CA ASP A 362 2.40 6.10 23.20
C ASP A 362 1.20 6.95 22.82
N VAL A 363 0.22 6.33 22.17
CA VAL A 363 -1.13 6.88 22.02
C VAL A 363 -2.06 6.09 22.93
N GLN A 364 -2.70 6.78 23.87
CA GLN A 364 -3.63 6.19 24.81
C GLN A 364 -5.04 6.71 24.57
N ALA A 365 -6.04 5.83 24.51
CA ALA A 365 -7.45 6.22 24.48
C ALA A 365 -8.06 6.11 25.88
N VAL A 366 -8.81 7.15 26.28
CA VAL A 366 -9.49 7.17 27.58
C VAL A 366 -10.44 5.97 27.69
N GLY A 367 -10.21 5.12 28.69
CA GLY A 367 -11.00 3.91 28.94
C GLY A 367 -10.51 2.65 28.23
N ALA A 368 -9.64 2.76 27.22
CA ALA A 368 -9.05 1.63 26.50
C ALA A 368 -7.56 1.40 26.83
N GLY A 369 -6.87 2.42 27.35
CA GLY A 369 -5.42 2.35 27.62
C GLY A 369 -4.60 2.63 26.37
N THR A 370 -3.37 2.10 26.29
CA THR A 370 -2.48 2.23 25.13
C THR A 370 -3.07 1.51 23.92
N ILE A 371 -3.22 2.27 22.82
CA ILE A 371 -3.72 1.79 21.52
C ILE A 371 -2.64 1.83 20.43
N VAL A 372 -1.59 2.62 20.64
CA VAL A 372 -0.34 2.59 19.88
C VAL A 372 0.79 2.67 20.89
N ASP A 373 1.71 1.72 20.83
CA ASP A 373 2.77 1.52 21.82
C ASP A 373 4.13 1.84 21.19
N ASP A 374 4.94 2.65 21.87
CA ASP A 374 6.33 2.94 21.48
C ASP A 374 6.51 3.45 20.02
N LEU A 375 5.62 4.33 19.54
CA LEU A 375 5.72 4.88 18.18
C LEU A 375 6.90 5.85 18.08
N GLN A 376 7.87 5.51 17.24
CA GLN A 376 9.08 6.31 16.99
C GLN A 376 8.85 7.33 15.88
N TYR A 377 9.60 8.44 15.90
CA TYR A 377 9.68 9.38 14.77
C TYR A 377 9.88 8.65 13.44
N SER A 378 9.21 9.12 12.40
CA SER A 378 9.20 8.58 11.02
C SER A 378 8.48 7.25 10.81
N ASN A 379 7.92 6.65 11.87
CA ASN A 379 7.20 5.39 11.74
C ASN A 379 5.70 5.62 11.60
N PHE A 380 5.08 4.73 10.84
CA PHE A 380 3.65 4.49 10.86
C PHE A 380 3.32 3.41 11.90
N ASN A 381 2.11 3.47 12.45
CA ASN A 381 1.47 2.30 13.06
C ASN A 381 0.56 1.62 12.03
N ASP A 382 0.16 0.36 12.27
CA ASP A 382 -0.92 -0.25 11.52
C ASP A 382 -2.25 0.49 11.71
N TYR A 383 -3.21 0.26 10.79
CA TYR A 383 -4.54 0.87 10.88
C TYR A 383 -5.25 0.51 12.18
N LEU A 384 -5.80 1.52 12.83
CA LEU A 384 -6.76 1.39 13.92
C LEU A 384 -8.18 1.41 13.33
N GLU A 385 -8.88 0.28 13.44
CA GLU A 385 -10.26 0.14 12.95
C GLU A 385 -11.23 0.43 14.10
N LEU A 386 -11.68 1.68 14.20
CA LEU A 386 -12.46 2.15 15.35
C LEU A 386 -13.94 2.28 14.99
N PRO A 387 -14.88 1.92 15.89
CA PRO A 387 -16.26 2.38 15.76
C PRO A 387 -16.31 3.89 15.58
N THR A 388 -17.17 4.39 14.69
CA THR A 388 -17.26 5.84 14.48
C THR A 388 -17.90 6.52 15.69
N ALA A 389 -17.06 7.04 16.59
CA ALA A 389 -17.45 7.71 17.82
C ALA A 389 -16.49 8.85 18.16
N ASP A 390 -16.86 9.70 19.11
CA ASP A 390 -15.98 10.75 19.61
C ASP A 390 -15.10 10.22 20.75
N TYR A 391 -13.79 10.34 20.59
CA TYR A 391 -12.80 9.85 21.54
C TYR A 391 -12.01 10.98 22.18
N ILE A 392 -11.38 10.68 23.31
CA ILE A 392 -10.28 11.47 23.87
C ILE A 392 -9.04 10.59 23.80
N ILE A 393 -8.03 11.08 23.09
CA ILE A 393 -6.72 10.45 22.95
C ILE A 393 -5.66 11.28 23.66
N SER A 394 -4.71 10.62 24.27
CA SER A 394 -3.58 11.22 24.97
C SER A 394 -2.29 10.73 24.35
N ILE A 395 -1.39 11.66 24.08
CA ILE A 395 -0.02 11.36 23.69
C ILE A 395 0.78 11.29 24.99
N ALA A 396 1.38 10.13 25.26
CA ALA A 396 2.17 9.90 26.45
C ALA A 396 3.64 9.60 26.09
N THR A 397 4.54 9.76 27.06
CA THR A 397 5.90 9.22 26.95
C THR A 397 5.87 7.70 26.79
N ALA A 398 6.93 7.13 26.20
CA ALA A 398 7.13 5.68 26.01
C ALA A 398 6.97 4.79 27.26
N ASP A 399 7.04 5.35 28.47
CA ASP A 399 6.74 4.60 29.70
C ASP A 399 5.24 4.59 30.06
N GLY A 400 4.42 5.28 29.28
CA GLY A 400 2.99 5.46 29.47
C GLY A 400 2.59 6.38 30.63
N GLU A 401 3.56 6.92 31.39
CA GLU A 401 3.30 7.59 32.67
C GLU A 401 3.05 9.10 32.52
N THR A 402 3.74 9.76 31.58
CA THR A 402 3.66 11.23 31.42
C THR A 402 2.84 11.59 30.18
N ILE A 403 1.67 12.20 30.38
CA ILE A 403 0.87 12.76 29.28
C ILE A 403 1.49 14.07 28.79
N VAL A 404 1.88 14.10 27.52
CA VAL A 404 2.38 15.28 26.80
C VAL A 404 1.24 16.22 26.45
N ALA A 405 0.17 15.68 25.86
CA ALA A 405 -1.05 16.42 25.52
C ALA A 405 -2.22 15.45 25.31
N SER A 406 -3.45 15.96 25.49
CA SER A 406 -4.68 15.22 25.17
C SER A 406 -5.49 15.98 24.12
N TYR A 407 -6.09 15.22 23.21
CA TYR A 407 -6.85 15.72 22.07
C TYR A 407 -8.23 15.04 22.02
N GLN A 408 -9.21 15.77 21.50
CA GLN A 408 -10.45 15.19 21.04
C GLN A 408 -10.21 14.59 19.65
N ALA A 409 -10.70 13.37 19.44
CA ALA A 409 -10.84 12.77 18.12
C ALA A 409 -12.34 12.65 17.82
N PRO A 410 -12.99 13.73 17.34
CA PRO A 410 -14.43 13.83 17.19
C PRO A 410 -14.92 13.13 15.91
N LEU A 411 -14.70 11.82 15.77
CA LEU A 411 -14.96 11.11 14.51
C LEU A 411 -16.45 11.10 14.13
N SER A 412 -17.34 10.95 15.11
CA SER A 412 -18.79 10.99 14.87
C SER A 412 -19.27 12.41 14.62
N THR A 413 -18.78 13.39 15.39
CA THR A 413 -19.13 14.79 15.19
C THR A 413 -18.68 15.33 13.83
N LEU A 414 -17.63 14.74 13.24
CA LEU A 414 -17.13 15.07 11.90
C LEU A 414 -17.73 14.20 10.78
N ASP A 415 -18.72 13.34 11.09
CA ASP A 415 -19.38 12.44 10.14
C ASP A 415 -18.38 11.55 9.34
N LEU A 416 -17.37 10.99 10.04
CA LEU A 416 -16.30 10.17 9.43
C LEU A 416 -16.64 8.67 9.35
N GLU A 417 -17.91 8.30 9.37
CA GLU A 417 -18.36 6.91 9.24
C GLU A 417 -18.02 6.35 7.84
N GLY A 418 -17.43 5.16 7.79
CA GLY A 418 -16.98 4.51 6.57
C GLY A 418 -15.70 5.07 5.96
N GLN A 419 -15.09 6.08 6.60
CA GLN A 419 -13.93 6.79 6.07
C GLN A 419 -12.61 6.21 6.58
N SER A 420 -11.55 6.39 5.79
CA SER A 420 -10.18 6.20 6.25
C SER A 420 -9.41 7.52 6.25
N LEU A 421 -8.55 7.71 7.24
CA LEU A 421 -7.76 8.93 7.42
C LEU A 421 -6.38 8.62 7.99
N THR A 422 -5.43 9.54 7.73
CA THR A 422 -4.10 9.50 8.35
C THR A 422 -3.98 10.62 9.38
N VAL A 423 -3.68 10.29 10.64
CA VAL A 423 -3.37 11.25 11.70
C VAL A 423 -1.87 11.40 11.84
N LEU A 424 -1.39 12.64 11.77
CA LEU A 424 0.02 12.98 11.91
C LEU A 424 0.26 13.75 13.20
N ALA A 425 1.33 13.38 13.90
CA ALA A 425 2.00 14.32 14.80
C ALA A 425 2.70 15.40 13.96
N SER A 426 2.28 16.66 14.10
CA SER A 426 2.70 17.76 13.21
C SER A 426 3.14 18.99 13.99
N GLY A 427 4.29 19.58 13.64
CA GLY A 427 4.88 20.72 14.34
C GLY A 427 5.86 20.31 15.45
N PHE A 428 6.25 21.29 16.26
CA PHE A 428 7.32 21.16 17.28
C PHE A 428 6.77 21.19 18.72
N LEU A 429 7.25 20.29 19.58
CA LEU A 429 6.98 20.33 21.02
C LEU A 429 7.66 21.53 21.69
N ASP A 430 8.86 21.91 21.24
CA ASP A 430 9.58 23.11 21.66
C ASP A 430 9.84 24.03 20.45
N PRO A 431 8.87 24.88 20.07
CA PRO A 431 9.07 25.86 19.00
C PRO A 431 10.25 26.79 19.23
N SER A 432 10.60 27.11 20.49
CA SER A 432 11.67 28.05 20.80
C SER A 432 13.06 27.49 20.46
N ALA A 433 13.19 26.16 20.41
CA ALA A 433 14.38 25.47 19.93
C ALA A 433 14.34 25.20 18.40
N ASN A 434 13.22 25.50 17.74
CA ASN A 434 12.90 25.13 16.36
C ASN A 434 12.41 26.34 15.56
N SER A 435 13.21 27.42 15.60
CA SER A 435 13.01 28.66 14.84
C SER A 435 11.65 29.35 15.05
N ASP A 436 11.05 29.17 16.23
CA ASP A 436 9.68 29.63 16.54
C ASP A 436 8.65 29.12 15.50
N GLY A 437 8.88 27.92 14.96
CA GLY A 437 8.02 27.27 13.98
C GLY A 437 6.66 26.83 14.54
N PRO A 438 5.80 26.20 13.72
CA PRO A 438 4.47 25.78 14.12
C PRO A 438 4.50 24.84 15.34
N SER A 439 3.67 25.13 16.35
CA SER A 439 3.55 24.28 17.54
C SER A 439 2.96 22.91 17.21
N PHE A 440 3.36 21.93 18.01
CA PHE A 440 2.85 20.57 17.97
C PHE A 440 1.32 20.51 18.03
N GLY A 441 0.75 19.61 17.23
CA GLY A 441 -0.66 19.22 17.25
C GLY A 441 -0.86 17.90 16.52
N LEU A 442 -2.06 17.34 16.62
CA LEU A 442 -2.47 16.18 15.81
C LEU A 442 -3.36 16.66 14.65
N TRP A 443 -3.04 16.22 13.45
CA TRP A 443 -3.69 16.67 12.21
C TRP A 443 -4.15 15.47 11.40
N ALA A 444 -5.40 15.47 10.98
CA ALA A 444 -6.01 14.38 10.22
C ALA A 444 -6.14 14.74 8.74
N ALA A 445 -5.51 13.96 7.87
CA ALA A 445 -5.69 13.99 6.43
C ALA A 445 -6.80 12.99 6.02
N THR A 446 -7.83 13.48 5.33
CA THR A 446 -8.86 12.63 4.72
C THR A 446 -8.44 12.19 3.33
N SER A 447 -8.97 11.08 2.80
CA SER A 447 -8.68 10.59 1.44
C SER A 447 -9.05 11.58 0.33
N ALA A 448 -9.95 12.53 0.60
CA ALA A 448 -10.32 13.60 -0.33
C ALA A 448 -9.25 14.70 -0.48
N GLY A 449 -8.27 14.76 0.43
CA GLY A 449 -7.25 15.81 0.45
C GLY A 449 -7.75 17.16 0.98
N GLY A 450 -6.97 18.21 0.71
CA GLY A 450 -7.19 19.57 1.20
C GLY A 450 -6.42 19.87 2.48
N ALA A 451 -6.83 20.94 3.17
CA ALA A 451 -6.28 21.28 4.48
C ALA A 451 -6.60 20.17 5.49
N MET A 452 -5.59 19.73 6.23
CA MET A 452 -5.77 18.71 7.27
C MET A 452 -6.62 19.28 8.42
N LEU A 453 -7.37 18.40 9.08
CA LEU A 453 -8.23 18.73 10.20
C LEU A 453 -7.40 18.72 11.49
N GLU A 454 -7.28 19.86 12.16
CA GLU A 454 -6.65 19.92 13.50
C GLU A 454 -7.55 19.24 14.53
N LEU A 455 -6.99 18.28 15.27
CA LEU A 455 -7.69 17.68 16.40
C LEU A 455 -7.69 18.66 17.57
N PRO A 456 -8.86 19.00 18.15
CA PRO A 456 -8.92 19.97 19.23
C PRO A 456 -8.19 19.49 20.49
N LEU A 457 -7.44 20.38 21.13
CA LEU A 457 -6.90 20.11 22.46
C LEU A 457 -8.05 19.87 23.44
N THR A 458 -7.96 18.77 24.18
CA THR A 458 -8.73 18.58 25.40
C THR A 458 -8.02 19.34 26.51
N THR A 459 -8.71 20.32 27.11
CA THR A 459 -8.36 20.67 28.48
C THR A 459 -8.65 19.42 29.31
N LEU A 460 -7.62 18.75 29.81
CA LEU A 460 -7.81 17.88 30.97
C LEU A 460 -8.40 18.81 32.03
N ASN A 461 -9.72 18.79 32.15
CA ASN A 461 -10.33 19.11 33.41
C ASN A 461 -9.61 18.15 34.35
N THR A 462 -8.77 18.68 35.24
CA THR A 462 -8.24 17.87 36.34
C THR A 462 -9.45 17.13 36.83
N ASN A 463 -9.45 15.80 36.78
CA ASN A 463 -10.51 15.00 37.36
C ASN A 463 -10.95 15.77 38.58
N GLU A 464 -12.19 16.28 38.54
CA GLU A 464 -12.77 16.86 39.72
C GLU A 464 -12.63 15.71 40.68
N PHE A 465 -11.62 15.77 41.55
CA PHE A 465 -11.59 14.91 42.69
C PHE A 465 -12.99 15.18 43.22
N GLU A 466 -13.84 14.17 43.18
CA GLU A 466 -14.92 14.00 44.12
C GLU A 466 -14.24 13.94 45.51
N THR A 467 -13.56 15.03 45.89
CA THR A 467 -13.42 15.47 47.24
C THR A 467 -14.86 15.49 47.68
N LYS A 468 -15.22 14.51 48.52
CA LYS A 468 -16.47 14.55 49.26
C LYS A 468 -16.56 15.96 49.83
N ARG A 469 -17.40 16.79 49.22
CA ARG A 469 -17.36 18.23 49.47
C ARG A 469 -17.88 18.44 50.87
N ILE A 470 -17.07 19.08 51.71
CA ILE A 470 -17.58 19.59 52.96
C ILE A 470 -18.51 20.77 52.67
N SER A 471 -19.64 20.83 53.36
CA SER A 471 -20.52 21.99 53.40
C SER A 471 -20.35 22.69 54.74
N VAL A 472 -20.07 24.00 54.70
CA VAL A 472 -19.83 24.81 55.89
C VAL A 472 -20.91 25.87 56.03
N TYR A 473 -21.64 25.87 57.14
CA TYR A 473 -22.73 26.81 57.40
C TYR A 473 -22.81 27.22 58.88
N PRO A 474 -23.32 28.43 59.21
CA PRO A 474 -23.65 29.50 58.28
C PRO A 474 -22.39 30.08 57.60
N ASN A 475 -22.54 30.57 56.38
CA ASN A 475 -21.51 31.32 55.66
C ASN A 475 -22.19 32.43 54.85
N PRO A 476 -22.06 33.73 55.23
CA PRO A 476 -21.18 34.27 56.27
C PRO A 476 -21.52 33.84 57.71
N ALA A 477 -20.51 33.78 58.58
CA ALA A 477 -20.60 33.35 59.98
C ALA A 477 -20.27 34.48 60.96
N ALA A 478 -20.97 34.54 62.09
CA ALA A 478 -20.71 35.50 63.17
C ALA A 478 -20.01 34.83 64.37
N ASP A 479 -20.60 33.76 64.89
CA ASP A 479 -20.14 33.11 66.13
C ASP A 479 -19.53 31.73 65.89
N ASN A 480 -20.19 30.88 65.11
CA ASN A 480 -19.74 29.52 64.83
C ASN A 480 -20.01 29.11 63.38
N ILE A 481 -19.29 28.09 62.93
CA ILE A 481 -19.55 27.35 61.70
C ILE A 481 -19.68 25.87 62.00
N THR A 482 -20.58 25.21 61.30
CA THR A 482 -20.75 23.75 61.31
C THR A 482 -20.32 23.19 59.97
N ILE A 483 -19.47 22.17 60.03
CA ILE A 483 -18.95 21.44 58.88
C ILE A 483 -19.74 20.13 58.76
N THR A 484 -20.30 19.92 57.59
CA THR A 484 -20.99 18.69 57.18
C THR A 484 -20.34 18.14 55.93
N GLY A 485 -20.57 16.86 55.60
CA GLY A 485 -19.99 16.25 54.40
C GLY A 485 -18.66 15.53 54.64
N TYR A 486 -18.74 14.39 55.35
CA TYR A 486 -17.83 13.24 55.38
C TYR A 486 -18.57 12.13 56.17
N ASP A 487 -18.19 10.86 56.02
CA ASP A 487 -18.66 9.81 56.95
C ASP A 487 -17.92 10.02 58.28
N PHE A 488 -18.62 10.48 59.31
CA PHE A 488 -18.04 10.93 60.60
C PHE A 488 -17.46 9.80 61.47
N THR A 489 -17.31 8.61 60.89
CA THR A 489 -16.66 7.45 61.49
C THR A 489 -15.12 7.52 61.41
N ALA A 490 -14.56 8.48 60.66
CA ALA A 490 -13.11 8.73 60.56
C ALA A 490 -12.63 9.90 61.43
N ASN A 491 -11.37 9.84 61.90
CA ASN A 491 -10.71 10.89 62.68
C ASN A 491 -10.50 12.18 61.85
N LEU A 492 -11.53 13.01 61.74
CA LEU A 492 -11.51 14.27 61.00
C LEU A 492 -10.75 15.36 61.78
N THR A 493 -9.88 16.08 61.08
CA THR A 493 -9.21 17.28 61.58
C THR A 493 -9.54 18.46 60.67
N HIS A 494 -9.99 19.55 61.27
CA HIS A 494 -10.33 20.81 60.62
C HIS A 494 -9.34 21.90 61.02
N ARG A 495 -8.78 22.58 60.03
CA ARG A 495 -7.85 23.70 60.20
C ARG A 495 -8.39 24.92 59.48
N VAL A 496 -8.40 26.07 60.16
CA VAL A 496 -8.84 27.34 59.57
C VAL A 496 -7.62 28.22 59.36
N TYR A 497 -7.49 28.78 58.16
CA TYR A 497 -6.40 29.67 57.75
C TYR A 497 -6.94 31.07 57.44
N ASP A 498 -6.19 32.10 57.84
CA ASP A 498 -6.47 33.47 57.40
C ASP A 498 -6.02 33.71 55.94
N ALA A 499 -6.34 34.88 55.39
CA ALA A 499 -6.01 35.25 54.02
C ALA A 499 -4.49 35.26 53.70
N PHE A 500 -3.62 35.24 54.72
CA PHE A 500 -2.17 35.17 54.56
C PHE A 500 -1.63 33.75 54.74
N GLY A 501 -2.51 32.75 54.87
CA GLY A 501 -2.13 31.34 55.02
C GLY A 501 -1.68 30.96 56.43
N ARG A 502 -1.86 31.82 57.43
CA ARG A 502 -1.56 31.49 58.82
C ARG A 502 -2.73 30.70 59.41
N GLN A 503 -2.42 29.56 60.02
CA GLN A 503 -3.41 28.74 60.73
C GLN A 503 -3.89 29.47 61.99
N VAL A 504 -5.19 29.70 62.10
CA VAL A 504 -5.84 30.41 63.22
C VAL A 504 -6.66 29.48 64.11
N VAL A 505 -7.15 28.36 63.59
CA VAL A 505 -7.89 27.34 64.37
C VAL A 505 -7.48 25.93 63.93
N ASN A 506 -7.44 24.99 64.87
CA ASN A 506 -7.25 23.55 64.62
C ASN A 506 -8.13 22.77 65.59
N THR A 507 -9.05 21.94 65.08
CA THR A 507 -10.03 21.20 65.88
C THR A 507 -10.42 19.90 65.21
N THR A 508 -10.91 18.94 65.98
CA THR A 508 -11.49 17.68 65.49
C THR A 508 -13.02 17.67 65.58
N GLY A 509 -13.63 18.73 66.13
CA GLY A 509 -15.08 18.86 66.23
C GLY A 509 -15.72 19.47 64.97
N ASN A 510 -16.93 19.03 64.65
CA ASN A 510 -17.69 19.49 63.48
C ASN A 510 -18.21 20.93 63.61
N THR A 511 -18.17 21.50 64.81
CA THR A 511 -18.51 22.91 65.05
C THR A 511 -17.26 23.66 65.47
N ILE A 512 -16.96 24.75 64.76
CA ILE A 512 -15.79 25.60 65.00
C ILE A 512 -16.28 26.97 65.47
N ASP A 513 -15.79 27.41 66.62
CA ASP A 513 -15.99 28.77 67.13
C ASP A 513 -15.11 29.75 66.33
N VAL A 514 -15.75 30.73 65.70
CA VAL A 514 -15.10 31.79 64.91
C VAL A 514 -15.31 33.18 65.51
N SER A 515 -15.97 33.28 66.67
CA SER A 515 -16.29 34.54 67.34
C SER A 515 -15.04 35.36 67.66
N GLY A 516 -13.90 34.70 67.91
CA GLY A 516 -12.60 35.33 68.17
C GLY A 516 -11.85 35.83 66.93
N LEU A 517 -12.31 35.51 65.72
CA LEU A 517 -11.66 35.91 64.46
C LEU A 517 -12.10 37.32 64.03
N SER A 518 -11.24 38.02 63.27
CA SER A 518 -11.59 39.33 62.71
C SER A 518 -12.51 39.16 61.49
N GLU A 519 -13.23 40.21 61.11
CA GLU A 519 -14.01 40.17 59.87
C GLU A 519 -13.09 39.96 58.67
N GLY A 520 -13.43 39.02 57.80
CA GLY A 520 -12.58 38.66 56.69
C GLY A 520 -12.88 37.31 56.06
N ILE A 521 -12.05 36.96 55.09
CA ILE A 521 -12.11 35.67 54.37
C ILE A 521 -11.15 34.69 55.05
N TYR A 522 -11.65 33.48 55.26
CA TYR A 522 -10.88 32.36 55.81
C TYR A 522 -11.07 31.12 54.94
N ILE A 523 -10.09 30.22 55.00
CA ILE A 523 -10.13 28.92 54.32
C ILE A 523 -10.19 27.82 55.37
N VAL A 524 -11.22 26.99 55.32
CA VAL A 524 -11.38 25.80 56.16
C VAL A 524 -10.87 24.60 55.39
N LYS A 525 -9.83 23.95 55.91
CA LYS A 525 -9.25 22.72 55.38
C LYS A 525 -9.61 21.55 56.29
N SER A 526 -10.31 20.56 55.76
CA SER A 526 -10.71 19.35 56.48
C SER A 526 -10.00 18.14 55.90
N THR A 527 -9.44 17.29 56.76
CA THR A 527 -8.76 16.07 56.33
C THR A 527 -9.04 14.91 57.28
N ASN A 528 -9.09 13.70 56.72
CA ASN A 528 -9.16 12.44 57.47
C ASN A 528 -7.84 11.64 57.41
N GLY A 529 -6.75 12.26 56.96
CA GLY A 529 -5.43 11.64 56.82
C GLY A 529 -5.14 11.04 55.44
N SER A 530 -6.17 10.73 54.64
CA SER A 530 -6.01 10.26 53.25
C SER A 530 -6.59 11.22 52.21
N THR A 531 -7.64 11.95 52.57
CA THR A 531 -8.31 12.93 51.70
C THR A 531 -8.36 14.30 52.36
N THR A 532 -8.40 15.35 51.54
CA THR A 532 -8.43 16.74 51.96
C THR A 532 -9.50 17.49 51.18
N SER A 533 -10.32 18.30 51.87
CA SER A 533 -11.31 19.20 51.28
C SER A 533 -11.12 20.61 51.83
N GLU A 534 -11.30 21.62 50.98
CA GLU A 534 -11.11 23.04 51.34
C GLU A 534 -12.37 23.83 51.00
N GLN A 535 -12.85 24.65 51.94
CA GLN A 535 -14.02 25.52 51.75
C GLN A 535 -13.71 26.94 52.23
N LYS A 536 -13.99 27.91 51.37
CA LYS A 536 -13.93 29.33 51.72
C LYS A 536 -15.12 29.72 52.60
N ILE A 537 -14.82 30.43 53.69
CA ILE A 537 -15.83 31.05 54.56
C ILE A 537 -15.59 32.56 54.70
N ILE A 538 -16.64 33.27 55.07
CA ILE A 538 -16.61 34.70 55.37
C ILE A 538 -17.03 34.86 56.83
N VAL A 539 -16.16 35.45 57.66
CA VAL A 539 -16.54 35.88 59.01
C VAL A 539 -17.00 37.33 58.91
N LYS A 540 -18.23 37.60 59.35
CA LYS A 540 -18.86 38.92 59.33
C LYS A 540 -19.68 39.10 60.61
N ARG A 541 -19.44 40.19 61.33
CA ARG A 541 -20.16 40.47 62.58
C ARG A 541 -21.37 41.37 62.36
#